data_AF-A0A7J7GJK6-F1
#
_entry.id   AF-A0A7J7GJK6-F1
#
_cell.length_a   1.000
_cell.length_b   1.000
_cell.length_c   1.000
_cell.angle_alpha   90.00
_cell.angle_beta   90.00
_cell.angle_gamma   90.00
#
_symmetry.space_group_name_H-M   'P 1'
#
loop_
_entity.id
_entity.type
_entity.pdbx_description
1 polymer ?
#
loop_
_entity_poly.entity_id
_entity_poly.type
_entity_poly.pdbx_seq_one_letter_code
_entity_poly.pdbx_strand_id
1 'polypeptide(L)'
;MEHGSFQDQTASTFSLADEDHTLANSVRFTLNQDPRVTFCGYSIPHPADARVNIRVQTTGDPASEVLKDACQDLMLVCQHVRSTFDQAVADLKRRKLLQPWTLTIKEITGLIISLSRVSFEN
;
A
#
# COMPACT_ATOMS: atom_id res chain seq x y z
N MET A 1 5.49 -8.09 -28.11
CA MET A 1 6.61 -8.74 -28.82
C MET A 1 7.88 -8.25 -28.16
N GLU A 2 8.54 -9.14 -27.44
CA GLU A 2 9.84 -8.97 -26.80
C GLU A 2 10.92 -8.89 -27.89
N HIS A 3 11.64 -7.76 -27.95
CA HIS A 3 12.90 -7.67 -28.69
C HIS A 3 14.04 -7.57 -27.68
N GLY A 4 14.24 -8.63 -26.89
CA GLY A 4 15.51 -8.92 -26.24
C GLY A 4 16.35 -9.73 -27.21
N SER A 5 17.65 -9.44 -27.35
CA SER A 5 18.55 -10.42 -27.95
C SER A 5 18.49 -11.67 -27.08
N PHE A 6 18.25 -12.85 -27.67
CA PHE A 6 18.17 -14.14 -26.96
C PHE A 6 19.42 -14.52 -26.13
N GLN A 7 20.43 -13.65 -26.06
CA GLN A 7 21.75 -13.93 -25.50
C GLN A 7 22.04 -13.20 -24.18
N ASP A 8 21.31 -12.13 -23.83
CA ASP A 8 21.55 -11.37 -22.60
C ASP A 8 20.28 -11.20 -21.77
N GLN A 9 20.16 -12.01 -20.72
CA GLN A 9 19.03 -12.00 -19.79
C GLN A 9 19.20 -10.95 -18.68
N THR A 10 20.35 -10.31 -18.58
CA THR A 10 20.63 -9.32 -17.52
C THR A 10 19.99 -7.96 -17.80
N ALA A 11 19.59 -7.69 -19.04
CA ALA A 11 18.99 -6.43 -19.46
C ALA A 11 17.73 -6.64 -20.29
N SER A 12 16.57 -6.34 -19.72
CA SER A 12 15.27 -6.53 -20.38
C SER A 12 14.34 -5.33 -20.21
N THR A 13 13.44 -5.18 -21.19
CA THR A 13 12.37 -4.18 -21.15
C THR A 13 11.04 -4.90 -21.09
N PHE A 14 10.28 -4.66 -20.02
CA PHE A 14 8.99 -5.27 -19.77
C PHE A 14 7.88 -4.28 -20.10
N SER A 15 6.99 -4.66 -21.01
CA SER A 15 5.81 -3.87 -21.34
C SER A 15 4.61 -4.38 -20.55
N LEU A 16 4.10 -3.56 -19.63
CA LEU A 16 2.90 -3.82 -18.86
C LEU A 16 1.73 -3.08 -19.50
N ALA A 17 0.70 -3.81 -19.92
CA ALA A 17 -0.53 -3.25 -20.46
C ALA A 17 -1.52 -2.91 -19.34
N ASP A 18 -2.38 -1.92 -19.59
CA ASP A 18 -3.40 -1.41 -18.67
C ASP A 18 -2.86 -0.90 -17.33
N GLU A 19 -1.59 -0.48 -17.31
CA GLU A 19 -0.90 0.07 -16.13
C GLU A 19 -0.38 1.47 -16.41
N ASP A 20 -0.14 2.24 -15.34
CA ASP A 20 0.28 3.64 -15.40
C ASP A 20 1.43 3.98 -14.43
N HIS A 21 1.63 5.28 -14.19
CA HIS A 21 2.63 5.80 -13.27
C HIS A 21 2.50 5.24 -11.85
N THR A 22 1.32 4.81 -11.42
CA THR A 22 1.06 4.29 -10.09
C THR A 22 1.90 3.04 -9.83
N LEU A 23 1.66 1.97 -10.59
CA LEU A 23 2.42 0.74 -10.45
C LEU A 23 3.88 0.94 -10.85
N ALA A 24 4.13 1.66 -11.94
CA ALA A 24 5.46 1.82 -12.48
C ALA A 24 6.41 2.56 -11.53
N ASN A 25 5.94 3.62 -10.86
CA ASN A 25 6.76 4.35 -9.91
C ASN A 25 7.00 3.54 -8.62
N SER A 26 6.00 2.80 -8.15
CA SER A 26 6.15 1.91 -6.99
C SER A 26 7.17 0.79 -7.25
N VAL A 27 7.06 0.10 -8.38
CA VAL A 27 8.01 -0.96 -8.76
C VAL A 27 9.42 -0.39 -9.01
N ARG A 28 9.52 0.77 -9.66
CA ARG A 28 10.81 1.48 -9.82
C ARG A 28 11.46 1.76 -8.45
N PHE A 29 10.69 2.17 -7.46
CA PHE A 29 11.23 2.45 -6.13
C PHE A 29 11.83 1.18 -5.51
N THR A 30 11.09 0.07 -5.52
CA THR A 30 11.56 -1.21 -4.97
C THR A 30 12.79 -1.73 -5.71
N LEU A 31 12.80 -1.68 -7.05
CA LEU A 31 13.95 -2.09 -7.87
C LEU A 31 15.22 -1.30 -7.54
N ASN A 32 15.11 0.01 -7.25
CA ASN A 32 16.27 0.81 -6.88
C ASN A 32 16.85 0.48 -5.50
N GLN A 33 16.11 -0.26 -4.66
CA GLN A 33 16.63 -0.73 -3.36
C GLN A 33 17.41 -2.04 -3.49
N ASP A 34 17.24 -2.78 -4.59
CA ASP A 34 17.92 -4.06 -4.80
C ASP A 34 19.36 -3.83 -5.29
N PRO A 35 20.40 -4.30 -4.57
CA PRO A 35 21.79 -4.13 -4.97
C PRO A 35 22.16 -4.89 -6.26
N ARG A 36 21.33 -5.85 -6.71
CA ARG A 36 21.53 -6.57 -7.98
C ARG A 36 21.22 -5.71 -9.19
N VAL A 37 20.45 -4.63 -9.02
CA VAL A 37 20.02 -3.73 -10.09
C VAL A 37 21.05 -2.63 -10.32
N THR A 38 21.59 -2.57 -11.53
CA THR A 38 22.50 -1.50 -11.96
C THR A 38 21.72 -0.30 -12.49
N PHE A 39 20.62 -0.54 -13.19
CA PHE A 39 19.77 0.51 -13.74
C PHE A 39 18.30 0.07 -13.78
N CYS A 40 17.40 0.96 -13.38
CA CYS A 40 16.00 0.81 -13.66
C CYS A 40 15.32 2.14 -14.03
N GLY A 41 14.32 2.05 -14.88
CA GLY A 41 13.53 3.20 -15.29
C GLY A 41 12.24 2.76 -15.97
N TYR A 42 11.27 3.66 -16.06
CA TYR A 42 10.05 3.40 -16.80
C TYR A 42 9.71 4.58 -17.72
N SER A 43 8.96 4.28 -18.78
CA SER A 43 8.44 5.28 -19.70
C SER A 43 7.04 4.88 -20.16
N ILE A 44 6.19 5.88 -20.37
CA ILE A 44 4.91 5.72 -21.05
C ILE A 44 5.13 6.22 -22.48
N PRO A 45 4.96 5.36 -23.50
CA PRO A 45 5.28 5.73 -24.88
C PRO A 45 4.37 6.84 -25.40
N HIS A 46 3.11 6.87 -24.96
CA HIS A 46 2.15 7.92 -25.30
C HIS A 46 1.06 8.02 -24.23
N PRO A 47 0.63 9.23 -23.79
CA PRO A 47 -0.38 9.38 -22.73
C PRO A 47 -1.74 8.73 -23.01
N ALA A 48 -2.08 8.54 -24.30
CA ALA A 48 -3.32 7.87 -24.72
C ALA A 48 -3.22 6.34 -24.81
N ASP A 49 -2.03 5.78 -24.60
CA ASP A 49 -1.78 4.33 -24.59
C ASP A 49 -1.58 3.90 -23.12
N ALA A 50 -2.48 3.05 -22.62
CA ALA A 50 -2.40 2.53 -21.26
C ALA A 50 -1.33 1.42 -21.20
N ARG A 51 -0.07 1.81 -21.36
CA ARG A 51 1.06 0.88 -21.33
C ARG A 51 2.28 1.55 -20.74
N VAL A 52 2.97 0.82 -19.86
CA VAL A 52 4.24 1.25 -19.28
C VAL A 52 5.34 0.28 -19.71
N ASN A 53 6.46 0.83 -20.17
CA ASN A 53 7.67 0.08 -20.43
C ASN A 53 8.65 0.27 -19.27
N ILE A 54 8.96 -0.81 -18.55
CA ILE A 54 9.94 -0.85 -17.46
C ILE A 54 11.22 -1.47 -17.99
N ARG A 55 12.32 -0.70 -17.97
CA ARG A 55 13.67 -1.18 -18.28
C ARG A 55 14.36 -1.59 -16.98
N VAL A 56 14.89 -2.80 -16.95
CA VAL A 56 15.70 -3.32 -15.84
C VAL A 56 17.03 -3.81 -16.40
N GLN A 57 18.13 -3.41 -15.77
CA GLN A 57 19.47 -3.91 -16.03
C GLN A 57 20.08 -4.32 -14.71
N THR A 58 20.59 -5.54 -14.65
CA THR A 58 21.19 -6.16 -13.48
C THR A 58 22.67 -6.39 -13.72
N THR A 59 23.40 -6.70 -12.65
CA THR A 59 24.84 -7.00 -12.73
C THR A 59 25.13 -8.42 -13.24
N GLY A 60 24.16 -9.34 -13.18
CA GLY A 60 24.36 -10.74 -13.59
C GLY A 60 23.14 -11.64 -13.50
N ASP A 61 22.19 -11.34 -12.62
CA ASP A 61 20.96 -12.13 -12.48
C ASP A 61 19.95 -11.84 -13.59
N PRO A 62 19.07 -12.78 -13.97
CA PRO A 62 18.03 -12.51 -14.96
C PRO A 62 17.12 -11.35 -14.54
N ALA A 63 16.96 -10.36 -15.40
CA ALA A 63 16.16 -9.17 -15.13
C ALA A 63 14.68 -9.50 -14.83
N SER A 64 14.18 -10.61 -15.36
CA SER A 64 12.83 -11.11 -15.12
C SER A 64 12.63 -11.63 -13.70
N GLU A 65 13.63 -12.30 -13.13
CA GLU A 65 13.61 -12.79 -11.75
C GLU A 65 13.70 -11.62 -10.77
N VAL A 66 14.63 -10.70 -11.01
CA VAL A 66 14.77 -9.49 -10.17
C VAL A 66 13.51 -8.62 -10.19
N LEU A 67 12.85 -8.49 -11.35
CA LEU A 67 11.56 -7.79 -11.43
C LEU A 67 10.46 -8.51 -10.63
N LYS A 68 10.42 -9.84 -10.68
CA LYS A 68 9.45 -10.63 -9.94
C LYS A 68 9.65 -10.51 -8.43
N ASP A 69 10.90 -10.60 -7.97
CA ASP A 69 11.26 -10.40 -6.56
C ASP A 69 10.84 -9.00 -6.09
N ALA A 70 11.13 -7.95 -6.87
CA ALA A 70 10.73 -6.59 -6.55
C ALA A 70 9.20 -6.41 -6.45
N CYS A 71 8.43 -7.10 -7.28
CA CYS A 71 6.97 -7.12 -7.17
C CYS A 71 6.50 -7.84 -5.89
N GLN A 72 7.15 -8.94 -5.50
CA GLN A 72 6.83 -9.65 -4.26
C GLN A 72 7.15 -8.80 -3.02
N ASP A 73 8.29 -8.13 -3.02
CA ASP A 73 8.68 -7.21 -1.94
C ASP A 73 7.69 -6.05 -1.82
N LEU A 74 7.26 -5.47 -2.95
CA LEU A 74 6.22 -4.44 -2.95
C LEU A 74 4.90 -4.95 -2.34
N MET A 75 4.50 -6.18 -2.65
CA MET A 75 3.31 -6.79 -2.03
C MET A 75 3.46 -6.95 -0.51
N LEU A 76 4.64 -7.38 -0.03
CA LEU A 76 4.92 -7.51 1.40
C LEU A 76 4.87 -6.16 2.12
N VAL A 77 5.42 -5.10 1.50
CA VAL A 77 5.34 -3.73 2.02
C VAL A 77 3.87 -3.30 2.14
N CYS A 78 3.06 -3.50 1.10
CA CYS A 78 1.63 -3.16 1.13
C CYS A 78 0.87 -3.95 2.21
N GLN A 79 1.19 -5.23 2.40
CA GLN A 79 0.59 -6.06 3.44
C GLN A 79 0.96 -5.54 4.84
N HIS A 80 2.22 -5.18 5.05
CA HIS A 80 2.69 -4.62 6.31
C HIS A 80 2.01 -3.29 6.62
N VAL A 81 1.97 -2.37 5.66
CA VAL A 81 1.30 -1.06 5.80
C VAL A 81 -0.18 -1.25 6.17
N ARG A 82 -0.89 -2.15 5.47
CA ARG A 82 -2.29 -2.44 5.76
C ARG A 82 -2.48 -2.98 7.18
N SER A 83 -1.68 -3.97 7.57
CA SER A 83 -1.75 -4.57 8.91
C SER A 83 -1.53 -3.53 10.01
N THR A 84 -0.51 -2.70 9.88
CA THR A 84 -0.19 -1.64 10.84
C THR A 84 -1.30 -0.58 10.90
N PHE A 85 -1.86 -0.21 9.74
CA PHE A 85 -2.98 0.72 9.67
C PHE A 85 -4.24 0.17 10.36
N ASP A 86 -4.60 -1.09 10.08
CA ASP A 86 -5.77 -1.75 10.67
C ASP A 86 -5.65 -1.84 12.20
N GLN A 87 -4.46 -2.17 12.71
CA GLN A 87 -4.16 -2.16 14.15
C GLN A 87 -4.34 -0.76 14.76
N ALA A 88 -3.76 0.27 14.13
CA ALA A 88 -3.89 1.64 14.60
C ALA A 88 -5.35 2.13 14.62
N VAL A 89 -6.14 1.75 13.61
CA VAL A 89 -7.58 2.05 13.54
C VAL A 89 -8.36 1.32 14.63
N ALA A 90 -8.06 0.03 14.88
CA ALA A 90 -8.69 -0.73 15.95
C ALA A 90 -8.40 -0.12 17.33
N ASP A 91 -7.15 0.28 17.58
CA ASP A 91 -6.74 0.94 18.82
C ASP A 91 -7.38 2.31 19.01
N LEU A 92 -7.53 3.09 17.92
CA LEU A 92 -8.25 4.35 17.95
C LEU A 92 -9.73 4.15 18.31
N LYS A 93 -10.39 3.17 17.69
CA LYS A 93 -11.79 2.82 17.99
C LYS A 93 -11.96 2.40 19.45
N ARG A 94 -11.05 1.55 19.96
CA ARG A 94 -11.05 1.14 21.38
C ARG A 94 -10.89 2.33 22.32
N ARG A 95 -9.94 3.24 22.04
CA ARG A 95 -9.73 4.46 22.85
C ARG A 95 -10.93 5.40 22.84
N LYS A 96 -11.65 5.54 21.73
CA LYS A 96 -12.87 6.34 21.67
C LYS A 96 -14.01 5.75 22.49
N LEU A 97 -14.10 4.41 22.57
CA LEU A 97 -15.09 3.71 23.40
C LEU A 97 -14.79 3.80 24.90
N LEU A 98 -13.50 3.91 25.26
CA LEU A 98 -13.03 3.97 26.65
C LEU A 98 -12.96 5.40 27.23
N GLN A 99 -13.52 6.42 26.55
CA GLN A 99 -13.53 7.79 27.07
C GLN A 99 -14.44 7.87 28.32
N PRO A 100 -13.89 8.00 29.54
CA PRO A 100 -14.66 7.85 30.78
C PRO A 100 -15.77 8.89 30.88
N TRP A 101 -15.49 10.12 30.46
CA TRP A 101 -16.45 11.22 30.46
C TRP A 101 -17.70 10.95 29.62
N THR A 102 -17.62 10.13 28.57
CA THR A 102 -18.83 9.75 27.80
C THR A 102 -19.72 8.73 28.53
N LEU A 103 -19.15 7.89 29.42
CA LEU A 103 -19.93 7.08 30.36
C LEU A 103 -20.46 7.94 31.50
N THR A 104 -19.63 8.80 32.11
CA THR A 104 -20.02 9.64 33.25
C THR A 104 -21.14 10.62 32.89
N ILE A 105 -21.13 11.22 31.68
CA ILE A 105 -22.22 12.09 31.23
C ILE A 105 -23.52 11.29 31.03
N LYS A 106 -23.46 10.07 30.48
CA LYS A 106 -24.63 9.20 30.31
C LYS A 106 -25.21 8.73 31.64
N GLU A 107 -24.37 8.40 32.60
CA GLU A 107 -24.79 8.03 33.97
C GLU A 107 -25.42 9.23 34.70
N ILE A 108 -24.79 10.40 34.65
CA ILE A 108 -25.33 11.62 35.28
C ILE A 108 -26.66 12.05 34.65
N THR A 109 -26.75 12.06 33.31
CA THR A 109 -28.01 12.41 32.62
C THR A 109 -29.11 11.36 32.87
N GLY A 110 -28.76 10.07 32.91
CA GLY A 110 -29.68 9.00 33.31
C GLY A 110 -30.21 9.15 34.74
N LEU A 111 -29.34 9.50 35.70
CA LEU A 111 -29.74 9.74 37.08
C LEU A 111 -30.70 10.93 37.21
N ILE A 112 -30.40 12.04 36.54
CA ILE A 112 -31.24 13.25 36.57
C ILE A 112 -32.64 12.95 36.01
N ILE A 113 -32.74 12.22 34.90
CA ILE A 113 -34.03 11.85 34.30
C ILE A 113 -34.84 10.93 35.24
N SER A 114 -34.18 9.99 35.92
CA SER A 114 -34.83 9.10 36.89
C SER A 114 -35.35 9.86 38.12
N LEU A 115 -34.56 10.77 38.67
CA LEU A 115 -34.95 11.62 39.80
C LEU A 115 -36.11 12.56 39.44
N SER A 116 -36.13 13.09 38.21
CA SER A 116 -37.22 13.95 37.71
C SER A 116 -38.55 13.21 37.60
N ARG A 117 -38.53 11.89 37.34
CA ARG A 117 -39.73 11.05 37.22
C ARG A 117 -40.35 10.73 38.58
N VAL A 118 -39.53 10.50 39.61
CA VAL A 118 -40.00 10.21 40.98
C VAL A 118 -40.67 11.44 41.62
N SER A 119 -40.27 12.66 41.27
CA SER A 119 -40.92 13.88 41.78
C SER A 119 -42.28 14.22 41.15
N PHE A 120 -42.71 13.54 40.09
CA PHE A 120 -43.96 13.84 39.38
C PHE A 120 -45.08 12.82 39.61
N GLU A 121 -44.83 11.76 40.39
CA GLU A 121 -45.80 10.71 40.74
C GLU A 121 -46.40 10.85 42.16
N ASN A 122 -46.26 12.03 42.80
CA ASN A 122 -46.85 12.34 44.11
C ASN A 122 -47.60 13.68 44.07
#